data_AF-A0A1V5IN34-F1
#
_entry.id   AF-A0A1V5IN34-F1
#
_cell.length_a   1.000
_cell.length_b   1.000
_cell.length_c   1.000
_cell.angle_alpha   90.00
_cell.angle_beta   90.00
_cell.angle_gamma   90.00
#
_symmetry.space_group_name_H-M   'P 1'
#
loop_
_entity.id
_entity.type
_entity.pdbx_description
1 polymer ?
#
loop_
_entity_poly.entity_id
_entity_poly.type
_entity_poly.pdbx_seq_one_letter_code
_entity_poly.pdbx_strand_id
1 'polypeptide(L)' 'MPSQGNFVLADTHGDGRALFRRLLDEGVIVRPADGWGYPTHIRVSVGLPEQNERFLAALRRCL' A
#
# COMPACT_ATOMS: atom_id res chain seq x y z
N MET A 1 1.65 -9.79 13.33
CA MET A 1 2.44 -8.99 14.29
C MET A 1 2.00 -7.54 14.14
N PRO A 2 1.60 -6.84 15.21
CA PRO A 2 1.25 -5.42 15.10
C PRO A 2 2.46 -4.62 14.62
N SER A 3 2.21 -3.57 13.85
CA SER A 3 3.27 -2.66 13.38
C SER A 3 4.02 -2.03 14.56
N GLN A 4 5.36 -2.10 14.54
CA GLN A 4 6.25 -1.49 15.53
C GLN A 4 6.97 -0.24 14.97
N GLY A 5 6.43 0.38 13.91
CA GLY A 5 7.04 1.54 13.24
C GLY A 5 6.04 2.34 12.39
N ASN A 6 6.53 3.30 11.59
CA ASN A 6 5.70 4.23 10.80
C ASN A 6 5.17 3.59 9.49
N PHE A 7 4.94 2.27 9.47
CA PHE A 7 4.44 1.59 8.28
C PHE A 7 3.61 0.35 8.61
N VAL A 8 2.75 -0.03 7.67
CA VAL A 8 1.96 -1.26 7.69
C VAL A 8 2.35 -2.09 6.47
N LEU A 9 2.60 -3.38 6.70
CA LEU A 9 2.70 -4.35 5.62
C LEU A 9 1.31 -4.99 5.45
N ALA A 10 0.67 -4.75 4.31
CA ALA A 10 -0.68 -5.21 4.02
C ALA A 10 -0.63 -6.26 2.91
N ASP A 11 -1.25 -7.42 3.16
CA ASP A 11 -1.54 -8.40 2.10
C ASP A 11 -2.69 -7.88 1.24
N THR A 12 -2.48 -7.86 -0.07
CA THR A 12 -3.47 -7.36 -1.04
C THR A 12 -4.29 -8.49 -1.65
N HIS A 13 -3.96 -9.75 -1.31
CA HIS A 13 -4.53 -10.96 -1.90
C HIS A 13 -4.44 -11.02 -3.45
N GLY A 14 -3.56 -10.20 -4.03
CA GLY A 14 -3.31 -10.09 -5.47
C GLY A 14 -1.87 -9.65 -5.74
N ASP A 15 -1.55 -9.27 -6.98
CA ASP A 15 -0.20 -8.80 -7.32
C ASP A 15 0.06 -7.40 -6.73
N GLY A 16 0.97 -7.32 -5.75
CA GLY A 16 1.32 -6.08 -5.07
C GLY A 16 1.96 -5.04 -6.00
N ARG A 17 2.66 -5.45 -7.06
CA ARG A 17 3.21 -4.54 -8.07
C ARG A 17 2.11 -3.97 -8.96
N ALA A 18 1.13 -4.80 -9.33
CA ALA A 18 -0.02 -4.33 -10.10
C ALA A 18 -0.83 -3.29 -9.30
N LEU A 19 -1.09 -3.56 -8.02
CA LEU A 19 -1.78 -2.60 -7.15
C LEU A 19 -0.96 -1.32 -6.95
N PHE A 20 0.36 -1.43 -6.75
CA PHE A 20 1.25 -0.27 -6.71
C PHE A 20 1.08 0.63 -7.94
N ARG A 21 1.01 0.04 -9.13
CA ARG A 21 0.88 0.80 -10.38
C ARG A 21 -0.46 1.52 -10.48
N ARG A 22 -1.56 0.86 -10.10
CA ARG A 22 -2.90 1.48 -10.03
C ARG A 22 -2.93 2.64 -9.02
N LEU A 23 -2.35 2.46 -7.84
CA LEU A 23 -2.27 3.52 -6.82
C LEU A 23 -1.40 4.70 -7.28
N LEU A 24 -0.31 4.42 -8.01
CA LEU A 24 0.55 5.45 -8.60
C LEU A 24 -0.24 6.34 -9.56
N ASP A 25 -1.12 5.76 -10.38
CA ASP A 25 -1.98 6.51 -11.30
C ASP A 25 -3.00 7.41 -10.56
N GLU A 26 -3.44 7.03 -9.36
CA GLU A 26 -4.24 7.87 -8.45
C GLU A 26 -3.40 8.91 -7.66
N GLY A 27 -2.09 8.97 -7.93
CA GLY A 27 -1.15 9.88 -7.25
C GLY A 27 -0.79 9.45 -5.82
N VAL A 28 -0.91 8.16 -5.51
CA VAL A 28 -0.60 7.57 -4.21
C VAL A 28 0.57 6.59 -4.35
N ILE A 29 1.71 6.93 -3.75
CA ILE A 29 2.93 6.11 -3.85
C ILE A 29 3.00 5.17 -2.65
N VAL A 30 2.95 3.86 -2.91
CA VAL A 30 3.24 2.80 -1.93
C VAL A 30 4.49 2.03 -2.34
N ARG A 31 5.05 1.19 -1.46
CA ARG A 31 6.21 0.36 -1.81
C ARG A 31 5.78 -1.10 -1.94
N PRO A 32 5.91 -1.73 -3.12
CA PRO A 32 5.68 -3.17 -3.23
C PRO A 32 6.74 -3.93 -2.40
N ALA A 33 6.34 -5.03 -1.79
CA ALA A 33 7.17 -5.82 -0.87
C ALA A 33 7.75 -7.09 -1.53
N ASP A 34 7.68 -7.18 -2.85
CA ASP A 34 8.22 -8.27 -3.65
C ASP A 34 9.74 -8.41 -3.48
N GLY A 35 10.46 -7.29 -3.32
CA GLY A 35 11.90 -7.30 -3.00
C GLY A 35 12.27 -7.91 -1.64
N TRP A 36 11.28 -8.19 -0.80
CA TRP A 36 11.44 -8.90 0.48
C TRP A 36 10.80 -10.30 0.48
N GLY A 37 10.40 -10.80 -0.69
CA GLY A 37 9.75 -12.12 -0.80
C GLY A 37 8.24 -12.12 -0.53
N TYR A 38 7.60 -10.95 -0.47
CA TYR A 38 6.15 -10.82 -0.30
C TYR A 38 5.49 -10.25 -1.56
N PRO A 39 5.31 -11.05 -2.63
CA PRO A 39 4.81 -10.57 -3.92
C PRO A 39 3.36 -10.05 -3.86
N THR A 40 2.58 -10.51 -2.88
CA THR A 40 1.19 -10.06 -2.70
C THR A 40 1.04 -8.89 -1.75
N HIS A 41 2.13 -8.41 -1.16
CA HIS A 41 2.07 -7.39 -0.13
C HIS A 41 2.56 -6.04 -0.62
N ILE A 42 2.00 -4.99 -0.02
CA ILE A 42 2.50 -3.62 -0.12
C ILE A 42 2.88 -3.12 1.26
N ARG A 43 3.92 -2.29 1.32
CA ARG A 43 4.28 -1.51 2.49
C ARG A 43 3.76 -0.09 2.32
N VAL A 44 2.91 0.31 3.25
CA VAL A 44 2.31 1.64 3.32
C VAL A 44 2.89 2.37 4.52
N SER A 45 3.46 3.54 4.31
CA SER A 45 3.88 4.40 5.42
C SER A 45 2.67 5.09 6.03
N VAL A 46 2.59 5.12 7.36
CA VAL A 46 1.52 5.82 8.10
C VAL A 46 1.88 7.29 8.16
N GLY A 47 1.06 8.12 7.52
CA GLY A 47 1.24 9.57 7.48
C GLY A 47 0.21 10.31 8.33
N LEU A 48 -0.03 11.57 7.98
CA LEU A 48 -1.11 12.39 8.55
C LEU A 48 -2.50 11.77 8.25
N PRO A 49 -3.52 12.06 9.08
CA PRO A 49 -4.87 11.54 8.87
C PRO A 49 -5.41 11.76 7.45
N GLU A 50 -5.19 12.93 6.87
CA GLU A 50 -5.67 13.29 5.53
C GLU A 50 -4.96 12.49 4.43
N GLN A 51 -3.68 12.15 4.64
CA GLN A 51 -2.92 11.28 3.74
C GLN A 51 -3.45 9.84 3.80
N ASN A 52 -3.81 9.38 5.00
CA ASN A 52 -4.39 8.05 5.21
C ASN A 52 -5.78 7.96 4.57
N GLU A 53 -6.62 8.99 4.70
CA GLU A 53 -7.92 9.05 4.02
C GLU A 53 -7.79 9.02 2.50
N ARG A 54 -6.85 9.81 1.94
CA ARG A 54 -6.58 9.80 0.50
C ARG A 54 -6.10 8.42 0.03
N PHE A 55 -5.21 7.78 0.77
CA PHE A 55 -4.77 6.41 0.48
C PHE A 55 -5.96 5.43 0.49
N LEU A 56 -6.81 5.47 1.51
CA LEU A 56 -7.98 4.60 1.62
C LEU A 56 -8.99 4.83 0.49
N ALA A 57 -9.17 6.08 0.05
CA ALA A 57 -10.03 6.40 -1.09
C ALA A 57 -9.46 5.84 -2.40
N ALA A 58 -8.16 6.01 -2.66
CA ALA A 58 -7.50 5.46 -3.84
C ALA A 58 -7.50 3.92 -3.83
N LEU A 59 -7.24 3.31 -2.67
CA LEU A 59 -7.26 1.86 -2.49
C LEU A 59 -8.62 1.26 -2.88
N ARG A 60 -9.73 1.89 -2.46
CA ARG A 60 -11.09 1.44 -2.83
C ARG A 60 -11.39 1.52 -4.32
N ARG A 61 -10.71 2.39 -5.08
CA ARG A 61 -10.85 2.48 -6.54
C ARG A 61 -9.99 1.47 -7.29
N CYS A 62 -8.90 1.04 -6.66
CA CYS A 62 -7.87 0.19 -7.27
C CYS A 62 -8.04 -1.31 -6.97
N LEU A 63 -8.81 -1.66 -5.94
CA LEU A 63 -9.27 -3.02 -5.64
C LEU A 63 -10.42 -3.39 -6.57
#